data_AF-A0A1R1J8D2-F1
#
_entry.id   AF-A0A1R1J8D2-F1
#
_cell.length_a   1.000
_cell.length_b   1.000
_cell.length_c   1.000
_cell.angle_alpha   90.00
_cell.angle_beta   90.00
_cell.angle_gamma   90.00
#
_symmetry.space_group_name_H-M   'P 1'
#
loop_
_entity.id
_entity.type
_entity.pdbx_description
1 polymer ?
#
loop_
_entity_poly.entity_id
_entity_poly.type
_entity_poly.pdbx_seq_one_letter_code
_entity_poly.pdbx_strand_id
1 'polypeptide(L)'
;MQNDEDRADDAPQKAQRGIQSVEVGGRLLDALARRRKPLGLSELAAAAELSTAQAHTYLVSLTRLALVKRDAITGNYEPGPLSLRLGLMSIERQPAYRAALPHAARLAESVGLSVALSVPGALGPTIVRIEHGGYPLHVNLHVGSVMSLDTTATGRVFRAFGDPAQLDAMAASQAGAGNTLAGAESAQPAPDADARRAQLDAVRRRGIERSVDLPSPGVSALSVPVLDADGRLQLALTVIGSTGSIDVAWDGPIAAALRDAARQASASLGAEDAATPSAAPRVPPALADDAKAQRGINALDSTGGLLLALVSAGRALPLRELAATAGMPAAKAFPHLVSLLKIGLLSRDAAGCFDAGPLSQALGLIAMQRVSPARDAEAEIVALAEATDMSVAAATLGPLGPTVIRFEESARPQHVSLQVGTVMSLVNTAIGRSFAAGMTDDVLAGLLAGEPVRLAGRATAAADDAFRARLAQIRAEGVDFAFDAPVPGIATVAAPVFDHTGSIRLVIAIIGASRGFPHGPDSGLAQALLAATRRLSWRFGWIGGQ
;
A
#
# COMPACT_ATOMS: atom_id res chain seq x y z
N MET A 1 -1.27 -24.43 59.80
CA MET A 1 -1.89 -23.26 59.14
C MET A 1 -0.75 -22.37 58.67
N GLN A 2 -0.77 -21.99 57.38
CA GLN A 2 0.29 -21.37 56.58
C GLN A 2 1.53 -22.22 56.31
N ASN A 3 2.08 -22.31 55.08
CA ASN A 3 1.60 -22.18 53.71
C ASN A 3 2.78 -22.70 52.88
N ASP A 4 2.61 -23.83 52.20
CA ASP A 4 3.65 -24.52 51.43
C ASP A 4 3.34 -24.36 49.92
N GLU A 5 3.10 -23.11 49.51
CA GLU A 5 2.78 -22.72 48.14
C GLU A 5 3.79 -21.69 47.66
N ASP A 6 5.00 -22.12 47.26
CA ASP A 6 5.87 -21.26 46.43
C ASP A 6 6.99 -21.99 45.68
N ARG A 7 6.75 -23.22 45.18
CA ARG A 7 7.65 -23.90 44.24
C ARG A 7 6.91 -24.80 43.26
N ALA A 8 6.17 -24.19 42.34
CA ALA A 8 5.63 -24.92 41.18
C ALA A 8 5.35 -23.98 40.00
N ASP A 9 6.39 -23.39 39.39
CA ASP A 9 6.21 -22.82 38.04
C ASP A 9 7.49 -22.81 37.17
N ASP A 10 8.25 -23.91 37.18
CA ASP A 10 9.36 -24.09 36.23
C ASP A 10 9.38 -25.51 35.63
N ALA A 11 8.21 -25.97 35.19
CA ALA A 11 8.11 -27.15 34.35
C ALA A 11 8.33 -26.74 32.88
N PRO A 12 9.18 -27.44 32.10
CA PRO A 12 9.35 -27.15 30.69
C PRO A 12 8.01 -27.31 29.98
N GLN A 13 7.47 -26.21 29.43
CA GLN A 13 6.22 -26.21 28.67
C GLN A 13 6.33 -27.29 27.59
N LYS A 14 5.56 -28.38 27.73
CA LYS A 14 5.44 -29.43 26.70
C LYS A 14 5.16 -28.73 25.37
N ALA A 15 6.11 -28.83 24.43
CA ALA A 15 5.99 -28.23 23.10
C ALA A 15 4.72 -28.74 22.42
N GLN A 16 3.65 -27.96 22.50
CA GLN A 16 2.34 -28.35 22.00
C GLN A 16 2.40 -28.34 20.48
N ARG A 17 1.94 -29.44 19.86
CA ARG A 17 2.04 -29.68 18.41
C ARG A 17 1.23 -28.63 17.64
N GLY A 18 1.83 -27.99 16.64
CA GLY A 18 1.18 -26.99 15.79
C GLY A 18 -0.02 -27.53 14.98
N ILE A 19 -0.79 -26.62 14.38
CA ILE A 19 -1.93 -26.93 13.53
C ILE A 19 -1.47 -27.25 12.10
N GLN A 20 -1.55 -28.53 11.72
CA GLN A 20 -1.08 -29.02 10.42
C GLN A 20 -1.70 -28.29 9.22
N SER A 21 -2.99 -27.94 9.28
CA SER A 21 -3.64 -27.20 8.19
C SER A 21 -3.10 -25.78 8.04
N VAL A 22 -2.70 -25.11 9.11
CA VAL A 22 -2.02 -23.81 9.01
C VAL A 22 -0.69 -23.96 8.29
N GLU A 23 0.06 -25.02 8.61
CA GLU A 23 1.35 -25.30 7.96
C GLU A 23 1.20 -25.68 6.48
N VAL A 24 0.14 -26.39 6.10
CA VAL A 24 -0.18 -26.67 4.69
C VAL A 24 -0.59 -25.40 3.95
N GLY A 25 -1.44 -24.56 4.55
CA GLY A 25 -1.79 -23.25 3.99
C GLY A 25 -0.56 -22.36 3.82
N GLY A 26 0.35 -22.39 4.79
CA GLY A 26 1.62 -21.66 4.75
C GLY A 26 2.51 -22.05 3.56
N ARG A 27 2.49 -23.31 3.11
CA ARG A 27 3.23 -23.73 1.91
C ARG A 27 2.73 -23.06 0.63
N LEU A 28 1.42 -22.83 0.51
CA LEU A 28 0.85 -22.09 -0.64
C LEU A 28 1.28 -20.62 -0.60
N LEU A 29 1.31 -20.02 0.59
CA LEU A 29 1.77 -18.64 0.78
C LEU A 29 3.27 -18.50 0.48
N ASP A 30 4.09 -19.42 0.99
CA ASP A 30 5.52 -19.46 0.70
C ASP A 30 5.79 -19.67 -0.80
N ALA A 31 5.02 -20.55 -1.47
CA ALA A 31 5.11 -20.73 -2.91
C ALA A 31 4.82 -19.44 -3.70
N LEU A 32 3.77 -18.68 -3.31
CA LEU A 32 3.49 -17.36 -3.89
C LEU A 32 4.65 -16.38 -3.65
N ALA A 33 5.19 -16.35 -2.43
CA ALA A 33 6.31 -15.48 -2.06
C ALA A 33 7.61 -15.79 -2.81
N ARG A 34 7.90 -17.08 -3.04
CA ARG A 34 9.09 -17.54 -3.78
C ARG A 34 8.97 -17.30 -5.28
N ARG A 35 7.79 -17.57 -5.87
CA ARG A 35 7.59 -17.44 -7.33
C ARG A 35 7.40 -16.00 -7.77
N ARG A 36 6.93 -15.10 -6.90
CA ARG A 36 6.84 -13.62 -7.13
C ARG A 36 6.01 -13.22 -8.35
N LYS A 37 5.20 -14.14 -8.87
CA LYS A 37 4.26 -13.95 -9.97
C LYS A 37 2.88 -14.53 -9.59
N PRO A 38 1.79 -14.09 -10.23
CA PRO A 38 0.49 -14.73 -10.05
C PRO A 38 0.59 -16.15 -10.59
N LEU A 39 -0.02 -17.09 -9.88
CA LEU A 39 0.03 -18.51 -10.22
C LEU A 39 -1.38 -19.05 -10.45
N GLY A 40 -1.55 -19.83 -11.51
CA GLY A 40 -2.75 -20.64 -11.69
C GLY A 40 -2.82 -21.74 -10.63
N LEU A 41 -4.01 -22.31 -10.42
CA LEU A 41 -4.25 -23.33 -9.39
C LEU A 41 -3.25 -24.50 -9.47
N SER A 42 -3.06 -25.08 -10.66
CA SER A 42 -2.19 -26.25 -10.85
C SER A 42 -0.71 -25.92 -10.63
N GLU A 43 -0.24 -24.75 -11.08
CA GLU A 43 1.14 -24.32 -10.87
C GLU A 43 1.42 -24.06 -9.38
N LEU A 44 0.47 -23.42 -8.69
CA LEU A 44 0.56 -23.17 -7.25
C LEU A 44 0.49 -24.46 -6.43
N ALA A 45 -0.38 -25.41 -6.81
CA ALA A 45 -0.47 -26.72 -6.17
C ALA A 45 0.86 -27.48 -6.30
N ALA A 46 1.45 -27.51 -7.50
CA ALA A 46 2.75 -28.14 -7.75
C ALA A 46 3.87 -27.47 -6.95
N ALA A 47 3.91 -26.14 -6.92
CA ALA A 47 4.92 -25.37 -6.17
C ALA A 47 4.81 -25.54 -4.64
N ALA A 48 3.61 -25.85 -4.14
CA ALA A 48 3.36 -26.13 -2.72
C ALA A 48 3.41 -27.63 -2.37
N GLU A 49 3.72 -28.50 -3.35
CA GLU A 49 3.73 -29.96 -3.21
C GLU A 49 2.39 -30.54 -2.75
N LEU A 50 1.28 -30.02 -3.31
CA LEU A 50 -0.09 -30.45 -3.01
C LEU A 50 -0.78 -30.97 -4.26
N SER A 51 -1.80 -31.83 -4.06
CA SER A 51 -2.74 -32.12 -5.14
C SER A 51 -3.60 -30.88 -5.44
N THR A 52 -4.02 -30.73 -6.71
CA THR A 52 -4.90 -29.63 -7.15
C THR A 52 -6.18 -29.53 -6.33
N ALA A 53 -6.81 -30.67 -6.00
CA ALA A 53 -8.03 -30.71 -5.19
C ALA A 53 -7.79 -30.23 -3.74
N GLN A 54 -6.67 -30.63 -3.15
CA GLN A 54 -6.28 -30.17 -1.82
C GLN A 54 -6.00 -28.66 -1.85
N ALA A 55 -5.15 -28.20 -2.76
CA ALA A 55 -4.81 -26.79 -2.91
C ALA A 55 -6.06 -25.91 -3.08
N HIS A 56 -7.04 -26.34 -3.89
CA HIS A 56 -8.29 -25.62 -4.08
C HIS A 56 -9.03 -25.38 -2.74
N THR A 57 -9.14 -26.41 -1.91
CA THR A 57 -9.82 -26.32 -0.61
C THR A 57 -9.14 -25.31 0.34
N TYR A 58 -7.80 -25.31 0.35
CA TYR A 58 -7.01 -24.33 1.10
C TYR A 58 -7.16 -22.92 0.53
N LEU A 59 -7.12 -22.76 -0.79
CA LEU A 59 -7.23 -21.46 -1.46
C LEU A 59 -8.59 -20.81 -1.28
N VAL A 60 -9.67 -21.57 -1.22
CA VAL A 60 -11.00 -21.05 -0.83
C VAL A 60 -10.92 -20.39 0.55
N SER A 61 -10.30 -21.07 1.51
CA SER A 61 -10.15 -20.56 2.88
C SER A 61 -9.21 -19.36 2.94
N LEU A 62 -8.05 -19.41 2.28
CA LEU A 62 -7.08 -18.32 2.24
C LEU A 62 -7.61 -17.07 1.51
N THR A 63 -8.47 -17.25 0.50
CA THR A 63 -9.15 -16.16 -0.20
C THR A 63 -10.19 -15.50 0.70
N ARG A 64 -10.99 -16.30 1.42
CA ARG A 64 -11.93 -15.78 2.43
C ARG A 64 -11.23 -14.97 3.53
N LEU A 65 -10.04 -15.40 3.95
CA LEU A 65 -9.22 -14.67 4.92
C LEU A 65 -8.48 -13.47 4.33
N ALA A 66 -8.63 -13.20 3.04
CA ALA A 66 -7.91 -12.16 2.31
C ALA A 66 -6.37 -12.28 2.36
N LEU A 67 -5.83 -13.46 2.70
CA LEU A 67 -4.38 -13.74 2.60
C LEU A 67 -3.95 -13.95 1.16
N VAL A 68 -4.87 -14.47 0.35
CA VAL A 68 -4.73 -14.63 -1.10
C VAL A 68 -5.90 -13.90 -1.76
N LYS A 69 -5.71 -13.36 -2.96
CA LYS A 69 -6.78 -12.93 -3.84
C LYS A 69 -6.63 -13.59 -5.20
N ARG A 70 -7.72 -13.61 -5.96
CA ARG A 70 -7.74 -14.13 -7.32
C ARG A 70 -7.94 -12.96 -8.29
N ASP A 71 -7.05 -12.83 -9.27
CA ASP A 71 -7.18 -11.83 -10.31
C ASP A 71 -8.43 -12.14 -11.16
N ALA A 72 -9.30 -11.13 -11.34
CA ALA A 72 -10.61 -11.32 -11.97
C ALA A 72 -10.52 -11.68 -13.46
N ILE A 73 -9.43 -11.29 -14.12
CA ILE A 73 -9.25 -11.46 -15.57
C ILE A 73 -8.58 -12.81 -15.86
N THR A 74 -7.46 -13.08 -15.22
CA THR A 74 -6.62 -14.26 -15.46
C THR A 74 -7.02 -15.46 -14.62
N GLY A 75 -7.74 -15.24 -13.52
CA GLY A 75 -8.07 -16.27 -12.55
C GLY A 75 -6.86 -16.78 -11.74
N ASN A 76 -5.70 -16.13 -11.84
CA ASN A 76 -4.49 -16.49 -11.10
C ASN A 76 -4.56 -15.99 -9.65
N TYR A 77 -3.88 -16.71 -8.76
CA TYR A 77 -3.77 -16.37 -7.35
C TYR A 77 -2.56 -15.49 -7.08
N GLU A 78 -2.74 -14.50 -6.21
CA GLU A 78 -1.70 -13.59 -5.75
C GLU A 78 -1.91 -13.21 -4.28
N PRO A 79 -0.91 -12.64 -3.58
CA PRO A 79 -1.10 -12.18 -2.20
C PRO A 79 -2.26 -11.19 -2.07
N GLY A 80 -3.10 -11.42 -1.07
CA GLY A 80 -4.31 -10.65 -0.83
C GLY A 80 -4.13 -9.45 0.13
N PRO A 81 -5.23 -8.71 0.40
CA PRO A 81 -5.22 -7.53 1.25
C PRO A 81 -4.68 -7.73 2.68
N LEU A 82 -4.99 -8.86 3.33
CA LEU A 82 -4.46 -9.16 4.67
C LEU A 82 -2.94 -9.37 4.62
N SER A 83 -2.43 -10.00 3.55
CA SER A 83 -0.99 -10.14 3.32
C SER A 83 -0.30 -8.79 3.10
N LEU A 84 -0.92 -7.90 2.31
CA LEU A 84 -0.47 -6.50 2.17
C LEU A 84 -0.35 -5.82 3.53
N ARG A 85 -1.39 -5.96 4.37
CA ARG A 85 -1.40 -5.33 5.69
C ARG A 85 -0.39 -5.89 6.67
N LEU A 86 -0.24 -7.21 6.74
CA LEU A 86 0.78 -7.82 7.59
C LEU A 86 2.19 -7.39 7.16
N GLY A 87 2.47 -7.30 5.85
CA GLY A 87 3.77 -6.85 5.39
C GLY A 87 4.03 -5.37 5.61
N LEU A 88 3.03 -4.51 5.41
CA LEU A 88 3.11 -3.09 5.77
C LEU A 88 3.38 -2.88 7.26
N MET A 89 2.66 -3.60 8.12
CA MET A 89 2.88 -3.57 9.57
C MET A 89 4.30 -3.99 9.93
N SER A 90 4.85 -5.01 9.24
CA SER A 90 6.26 -5.41 9.42
C SER A 90 7.22 -4.29 9.02
N ILE A 91 6.97 -3.58 7.91
CA ILE A 91 7.81 -2.46 7.43
C ILE A 91 7.74 -1.27 8.39
N GLU A 92 6.54 -0.88 8.81
CA GLU A 92 6.27 0.26 9.71
C GLU A 92 6.89 0.07 11.12
N ARG A 93 7.29 -1.17 11.44
CA ARG A 93 7.95 -1.53 12.69
C ARG A 93 9.46 -1.64 12.60
N GLN A 94 10.03 -1.58 11.40
CA GLN A 94 11.47 -1.57 11.26
C GLN A 94 12.02 -0.27 11.88
N PRO A 95 13.02 -0.35 12.78
CA PRO A 95 13.60 0.82 13.42
C PRO A 95 14.05 1.88 12.41
N ALA A 96 14.64 1.44 11.29
CA ALA A 96 15.07 2.34 10.22
C ALA A 96 13.94 3.10 9.57
N TYR A 97 12.81 2.43 9.30
CA TYR A 97 11.65 3.09 8.70
C TYR A 97 11.10 4.17 9.65
N ARG A 98 10.93 3.84 10.94
CA ARG A 98 10.43 4.76 11.96
C ARG A 98 11.35 5.96 12.17
N ALA A 99 12.65 5.70 12.26
CA ALA A 99 13.66 6.73 12.37
C ALA A 99 13.64 7.66 11.15
N ALA A 100 13.56 7.11 9.92
CA ALA A 100 13.65 7.90 8.69
C ALA A 100 12.39 8.71 8.35
N LEU A 101 11.20 8.21 8.68
CA LEU A 101 9.92 8.80 8.30
C LEU A 101 9.76 10.30 8.66
N PRO A 102 9.96 10.74 9.92
CA PRO A 102 9.81 12.17 10.26
C PRO A 102 10.86 13.06 9.59
N HIS A 103 12.06 12.53 9.30
CA HIS A 103 13.10 13.27 8.58
C HIS A 103 12.76 13.39 7.08
N ALA A 104 12.19 12.35 6.48
CA ALA A 104 11.75 12.38 5.10
C ALA A 104 10.60 13.37 4.90
N ALA A 105 9.63 13.42 5.82
CA ALA A 105 8.51 14.35 5.76
C ALA A 105 8.99 15.81 5.84
N ARG A 106 9.82 16.14 6.84
CA ARG A 106 10.42 17.48 6.97
C ARG A 106 11.29 17.84 5.78
N LEU A 107 12.06 16.87 5.26
CA LEU A 107 12.88 17.09 4.07
C LEU A 107 12.01 17.46 2.88
N ALA A 108 10.97 16.68 2.59
CA ALA A 108 10.04 16.92 1.50
C ALA A 108 9.50 18.35 1.56
N GLU A 109 8.91 18.73 2.70
CA GLU A 109 8.39 20.08 2.94
C GLU A 109 9.45 21.17 2.72
N SER A 110 10.67 20.98 3.26
CA SER A 110 11.74 21.99 3.15
C SER A 110 12.27 22.18 1.73
N VAL A 111 12.29 21.12 0.91
CA VAL A 111 12.81 21.19 -0.47
C VAL A 111 11.73 21.41 -1.52
N GLY A 112 10.46 21.28 -1.15
CA GLY A 112 9.34 21.40 -2.10
C GLY A 112 9.23 20.23 -3.09
N LEU A 113 9.86 19.09 -2.81
CA LEU A 113 10.00 17.94 -3.73
C LEU A 113 9.56 16.64 -3.07
N SER A 114 9.36 15.61 -3.89
CA SER A 114 9.01 14.27 -3.39
C SER A 114 10.23 13.56 -2.79
N VAL A 115 10.05 12.96 -1.62
CA VAL A 115 11.06 12.14 -0.93
C VAL A 115 10.54 10.72 -0.77
N ALA A 116 11.20 9.76 -1.42
CA ALA A 116 10.87 8.35 -1.34
C ALA A 116 11.74 7.63 -0.30
N LEU A 117 11.12 6.76 0.49
CA LEU A 117 11.81 5.77 1.34
C LEU A 117 11.76 4.43 0.60
N SER A 118 12.93 3.82 0.37
CA SER A 118 13.05 2.51 -0.27
C SER A 118 13.71 1.50 0.63
N VAL A 119 13.09 0.33 0.77
CA VAL A 119 13.62 -0.79 1.57
C VAL A 119 14.09 -1.93 0.65
N PRO A 120 14.96 -2.84 1.15
CA PRO A 120 15.30 -4.06 0.43
C PRO A 120 14.05 -4.89 0.14
N GLY A 121 13.76 -5.13 -1.14
CA GLY A 121 12.69 -6.01 -1.61
C GLY A 121 13.23 -7.19 -2.40
N ALA A 122 12.40 -8.23 -2.56
CA ALA A 122 12.79 -9.46 -3.24
C ALA A 122 13.13 -9.28 -4.74
N LEU A 123 12.54 -8.28 -5.40
CA LEU A 123 12.81 -7.92 -6.80
C LEU A 123 13.76 -6.72 -6.93
N GLY A 124 14.28 -6.19 -5.83
CA GLY A 124 15.08 -4.97 -5.79
C GLY A 124 14.56 -3.94 -4.78
N PRO A 125 15.21 -2.77 -4.68
CA PRO A 125 14.80 -1.69 -3.81
C PRO A 125 13.35 -1.30 -4.10
N THR A 126 12.49 -1.35 -3.09
CA THR A 126 11.05 -1.09 -3.25
C THR A 126 10.67 0.16 -2.48
N ILE A 127 10.03 1.11 -3.15
CA ILE A 127 9.47 2.30 -2.49
C ILE A 127 8.32 1.86 -1.59
N VAL A 128 8.40 2.18 -0.30
CA VAL A 128 7.35 1.83 0.69
C VAL A 128 6.61 3.06 1.22
N ARG A 129 7.17 4.25 0.98
CA ARG A 129 6.60 5.53 1.36
C ARG A 129 7.10 6.62 0.42
N ILE A 130 6.23 7.57 0.09
CA ILE A 130 6.59 8.82 -0.58
C ILE A 130 6.01 9.95 0.25
N GLU A 131 6.86 10.90 0.63
CA GLU A 131 6.48 12.17 1.23
C GLU A 131 6.49 13.24 0.15
N HIS A 132 5.50 14.12 0.14
CA HIS A 132 5.33 15.16 -0.87
C HIS A 132 5.49 16.54 -0.22
N GLY A 133 6.38 17.37 -0.76
CA GLY A 133 6.58 18.75 -0.30
C GLY A 133 6.01 19.84 -1.20
N GLY A 134 5.32 19.45 -2.28
CA GLY A 134 4.82 20.38 -3.29
C GLY A 134 4.10 19.64 -4.41
N TYR A 135 3.95 20.29 -5.57
CA TYR A 135 3.20 19.71 -6.68
C TYR A 135 3.79 18.35 -7.10
N PRO A 136 2.98 17.27 -7.10
CA PRO A 136 3.49 15.94 -7.36
C PRO A 136 4.07 15.86 -8.77
N LEU A 137 5.35 15.48 -8.86
CA LEU A 137 5.95 15.14 -10.14
C LEU A 137 5.19 13.95 -10.74
N HIS A 138 4.64 14.11 -11.94
CA HIS A 138 3.94 13.04 -12.65
C HIS A 138 4.92 12.07 -13.30
N VAL A 139 5.60 11.33 -12.45
CA VAL A 139 6.40 10.15 -12.82
C VAL A 139 5.61 8.91 -12.49
N ASN A 140 5.86 7.83 -13.23
CA ASN A 140 5.31 6.51 -12.92
C ASN A 140 6.05 5.87 -11.72
N LEU A 141 6.18 6.63 -10.62
CA LEU A 141 6.70 6.19 -9.34
C LEU A 141 5.57 6.30 -8.32
N HIS A 142 5.31 5.19 -7.64
CA HIS A 142 4.29 5.09 -6.62
C HIS A 142 4.81 4.18 -5.50
N VAL A 143 4.12 4.16 -4.37
CA VAL A 143 4.41 3.14 -3.36
C VAL A 143 4.22 1.75 -3.98
N GLY A 144 5.20 0.87 -3.77
CA GLY A 144 5.33 -0.43 -4.44
C GLY A 144 6.22 -0.43 -5.68
N SER A 145 6.63 0.71 -6.23
CA SER A 145 7.56 0.72 -7.36
C SER A 145 8.90 0.07 -6.98
N VAL A 146 9.38 -0.83 -7.84
CA VAL A 146 10.67 -1.53 -7.69
C VAL A 146 11.71 -0.85 -8.56
N MET A 147 12.77 -0.37 -7.93
CA MET A 147 13.84 0.37 -8.60
C MET A 147 14.83 -0.60 -9.24
N SER A 148 15.18 -0.36 -10.51
CA SER A 148 16.28 -1.09 -11.15
C SER A 148 17.59 -0.85 -10.40
N LEU A 149 18.35 -1.93 -10.13
CA LEU A 149 19.64 -1.85 -9.44
C LEU A 149 20.70 -1.08 -10.22
N ASP A 150 20.60 -1.06 -11.55
CA ASP A 150 21.65 -0.56 -12.43
C ASP A 150 21.39 0.87 -12.92
N THR A 151 20.14 1.20 -13.21
CA THR A 151 19.80 2.44 -13.92
C THR A 151 19.40 3.57 -12.99
N THR A 152 18.92 3.26 -11.78
CA THR A 152 18.42 4.26 -10.83
C THR A 152 19.48 4.66 -9.79
N ALA A 153 19.41 5.89 -9.28
CA ALA A 153 20.28 6.33 -8.17
C ALA A 153 20.07 5.44 -6.93
N THR A 154 18.82 5.15 -6.58
CA THR A 154 18.45 4.25 -5.47
C THR A 154 19.06 2.86 -5.65
N GLY A 155 18.95 2.27 -6.83
CA GLY A 155 19.55 0.97 -7.16
C GLY A 155 21.06 0.95 -6.97
N ARG A 156 21.74 2.00 -7.43
CA ARG A 156 23.20 2.14 -7.28
C ARG A 156 23.64 2.35 -5.84
N VAL A 157 22.86 3.07 -5.03
CA VAL A 157 23.07 3.14 -3.57
C VAL A 157 22.94 1.75 -2.95
N PHE A 158 21.90 0.99 -3.30
CA PHE A 158 21.74 -0.37 -2.82
C PHE A 158 22.91 -1.27 -3.24
N ARG A 159 23.37 -1.20 -4.49
CA ARG A 159 24.57 -1.95 -4.92
C ARG A 159 25.86 -1.55 -4.19
N ALA A 160 25.97 -0.28 -3.80
CA ALA A 160 27.16 0.23 -3.13
C ALA A 160 27.20 -0.19 -1.66
N PHE A 161 26.08 -0.16 -0.94
CA PHE A 161 26.03 -0.33 0.52
C PHE A 161 25.31 -1.59 1.01
N GLY A 162 24.59 -2.29 0.12
CA GLY A 162 23.83 -3.50 0.46
C GLY A 162 24.69 -4.75 0.62
N ASP A 163 24.10 -5.79 1.22
CA ASP A 163 24.70 -7.11 1.35
C ASP A 163 24.88 -7.77 -0.04
N PRO A 164 26.10 -8.17 -0.43
CA PRO A 164 26.36 -8.84 -1.71
C PRO A 164 25.44 -10.03 -1.98
N ALA A 165 25.18 -10.90 -0.98
CA ALA A 165 24.35 -12.08 -1.17
C ALA A 165 22.88 -11.72 -1.45
N GLN A 166 22.38 -10.68 -0.78
CA GLN A 166 21.04 -10.17 -1.00
C GLN A 166 20.93 -9.49 -2.38
N LEU A 167 21.93 -8.72 -2.78
CA LEU A 167 21.99 -8.04 -4.07
C LEU A 167 22.09 -9.01 -5.24
N ASP A 168 22.84 -10.09 -5.12
CA ASP A 168 22.94 -11.13 -6.16
C ASP A 168 21.59 -11.84 -6.34
N ALA A 169 20.89 -12.13 -5.24
CA ALA A 169 19.54 -12.68 -5.30
C ALA A 169 18.53 -11.70 -5.93
N MET A 170 18.62 -10.40 -5.62
CA MET A 170 17.81 -9.35 -6.25
C MET A 170 18.10 -9.25 -7.76
N ALA A 171 19.38 -9.19 -8.15
CA ALA A 171 19.80 -9.07 -9.54
C ALA A 171 19.36 -10.28 -10.38
N ALA A 172 19.50 -11.50 -9.85
CA ALA A 172 18.98 -12.71 -10.49
C ALA A 172 17.45 -12.64 -10.68
N SER A 173 16.74 -12.01 -9.74
CA SER A 173 15.29 -11.83 -9.82
C SER A 173 14.88 -10.74 -10.83
N GLN A 174 15.70 -9.70 -11.01
CA GLN A 174 15.46 -8.64 -12.01
C GLN A 174 15.72 -9.13 -13.44
N ALA A 175 16.65 -10.07 -13.65
CA ALA A 175 16.98 -10.60 -14.97
C ALA A 175 15.78 -11.24 -15.72
N GLY A 176 14.74 -11.68 -14.99
CA GLY A 176 13.50 -12.23 -15.55
C GLY A 176 12.28 -11.30 -15.47
N ALA A 177 12.44 -10.07 -14.98
CA ALA A 177 11.31 -9.18 -14.65
C ALA A 177 10.82 -8.30 -15.83
N GLY A 178 11.56 -8.23 -16.94
CA GLY A 178 11.21 -7.38 -18.09
C GLY A 178 11.06 -5.88 -17.73
N ASN A 179 10.18 -5.16 -18.41
CA ASN A 179 9.92 -3.71 -18.21
C ASN A 179 9.11 -3.38 -16.94
N THR A 180 8.93 -4.32 -15.99
CA THR A 180 8.12 -4.07 -14.79
C THR A 180 8.86 -3.26 -13.71
N LEU A 181 10.16 -3.07 -13.85
CA LEU A 181 10.99 -2.30 -12.92
C LEU A 181 10.99 -0.82 -13.31
N ALA A 182 10.90 0.07 -12.33
CA ALA A 182 11.15 1.48 -12.52
C ALA A 182 12.60 1.66 -13.00
N GLY A 183 12.72 2.05 -14.26
CA GLY A 183 13.99 2.27 -14.93
C GLY A 183 14.59 1.12 -15.71
N ALA A 184 13.87 0.03 -15.96
CA ALA A 184 14.34 -1.05 -16.82
C ALA A 184 14.56 -0.63 -18.29
N GLU A 185 13.92 0.45 -18.74
CA GLU A 185 13.87 0.86 -20.16
C GLU A 185 15.15 1.55 -20.68
N SER A 186 16.21 1.64 -19.88
CA SER A 186 17.46 2.26 -20.33
C SER A 186 18.14 1.42 -21.41
N ALA A 187 18.27 1.98 -22.60
CA ALA A 187 19.01 1.40 -23.73
C ALA A 187 20.54 1.49 -23.57
N GLN A 188 21.06 1.94 -22.43
CA GLN A 188 22.50 2.06 -22.24
C GLN A 188 23.14 0.69 -22.05
N PRO A 189 24.28 0.41 -22.75
CA PRO A 189 25.04 -0.80 -22.52
C PRO A 189 25.41 -0.94 -21.04
N ALA A 190 25.20 -2.12 -20.47
CA ALA A 190 25.61 -2.37 -19.10
C ALA A 190 27.13 -2.12 -18.99
N PRO A 191 27.59 -1.34 -17.99
CA PRO A 191 29.02 -1.12 -17.80
C PRO A 191 29.71 -2.46 -17.54
N ASP A 192 30.95 -2.59 -18.02
CA ASP A 192 31.79 -3.74 -17.68
C ASP A 192 32.02 -3.84 -16.15
N ALA A 193 32.56 -4.98 -15.73
CA ALA A 193 32.71 -5.27 -14.31
C ALA A 193 33.60 -4.26 -13.56
N ASP A 194 34.66 -3.78 -14.22
CA ASP A 194 35.63 -2.86 -13.62
C ASP A 194 35.09 -1.44 -13.53
N ALA A 195 34.45 -0.96 -14.60
CA ALA A 195 33.75 0.33 -14.62
C ALA A 195 32.64 0.35 -13.57
N ARG A 196 31.88 -0.74 -13.43
CA ARG A 196 30.86 -0.87 -12.38
C ARG A 196 31.47 -0.86 -10.99
N ARG A 197 32.58 -1.58 -10.76
CA ARG A 197 33.28 -1.58 -9.48
C ARG A 197 33.74 -0.16 -9.11
N ALA A 198 34.42 0.51 -10.03
CA ALA A 198 34.90 1.89 -9.84
C ALA A 198 33.75 2.86 -9.57
N GLN A 199 32.62 2.71 -10.27
CA GLN A 199 31.42 3.50 -10.02
C GLN A 199 30.89 3.30 -8.60
N LEU A 200 30.73 2.05 -8.15
CA LEU A 200 30.24 1.74 -6.81
C LEU A 200 31.20 2.22 -5.71
N ASP A 201 32.52 2.14 -5.93
CA ASP A 201 33.51 2.68 -5.00
C ASP A 201 33.47 4.21 -4.94
N ALA A 202 33.16 4.87 -6.05
CA ALA A 202 32.91 6.30 -6.07
C ALA A 202 31.63 6.68 -5.30
N VAL A 203 30.56 5.88 -5.40
CA VAL A 203 29.33 6.04 -4.61
C VAL A 203 29.62 5.89 -3.11
N ARG A 204 30.36 4.84 -2.72
CA ARG A 204 30.77 4.61 -1.32
C ARG A 204 31.53 5.79 -0.74
N ARG A 205 32.53 6.31 -1.47
CA ARG A 205 33.32 7.48 -1.04
C ARG A 205 32.49 8.75 -0.91
N ARG A 206 31.51 8.98 -1.79
CA ARG A 206 30.65 10.17 -1.74
C ARG A 206 29.52 10.09 -0.71
N GLY A 207 29.07 8.88 -0.38
CA GLY A 207 27.90 8.65 0.48
C GLY A 207 26.56 9.07 -0.15
N ILE A 208 26.54 9.37 -1.45
CA ILE A 208 25.36 9.82 -2.19
C ILE A 208 25.52 9.44 -3.66
N GLU A 209 24.39 9.20 -4.33
CA GLU A 209 24.35 9.01 -5.77
C GLU A 209 23.27 9.87 -6.42
N ARG A 210 23.47 10.21 -7.69
CA ARG A 210 22.50 10.97 -8.49
C ARG A 210 22.10 10.23 -9.76
N SER A 211 20.95 10.59 -10.30
CA SER A 211 20.51 10.23 -11.65
C SER A 211 19.97 11.48 -12.33
N VAL A 212 20.35 11.70 -13.60
CA VAL A 212 19.94 12.88 -14.38
C VAL A 212 19.34 12.41 -15.70
N ASP A 213 18.09 12.78 -15.95
CA ASP A 213 17.29 12.39 -17.12
C ASP A 213 17.25 10.88 -17.41
N LEU A 214 17.58 10.08 -16.40
CA LEU A 214 17.66 8.63 -16.47
C LEU A 214 17.03 8.05 -15.20
N PRO A 215 16.25 6.97 -15.33
CA PRO A 215 15.86 6.30 -16.56
C PRO A 215 14.75 7.03 -17.35
N SER A 216 14.10 8.01 -16.74
CA SER A 216 13.00 8.76 -17.33
C SER A 216 13.47 10.16 -17.74
N PRO A 217 13.36 10.54 -19.02
CA PRO A 217 13.73 11.89 -19.47
C PRO A 217 12.96 12.98 -18.71
N GLY A 218 13.63 14.06 -18.34
CA GLY A 218 13.04 15.16 -17.58
C GLY A 218 12.90 14.89 -16.07
N VAL A 219 13.39 13.74 -15.58
CA VAL A 219 13.35 13.35 -14.18
C VAL A 219 14.76 13.16 -13.66
N SER A 220 15.05 13.77 -12.52
CA SER A 220 16.34 13.65 -11.85
C SER A 220 16.14 13.34 -10.36
N ALA A 221 17.14 12.69 -9.77
CA ALA A 221 17.06 12.22 -8.39
C ALA A 221 18.42 12.22 -7.67
N LEU A 222 18.38 12.40 -6.36
CA LEU A 222 19.51 12.21 -5.44
C LEU A 222 19.13 11.15 -4.40
N SER A 223 20.01 10.19 -4.12
CA SER A 223 19.76 9.09 -3.19
C SER A 223 20.92 8.90 -2.22
N VAL A 224 20.58 8.69 -0.94
CA VAL A 224 21.54 8.44 0.15
C VAL A 224 21.14 7.17 0.92
N PRO A 225 22.12 6.40 1.42
CA PRO A 225 21.84 5.28 2.31
C PRO A 225 21.53 5.77 3.74
N VAL A 226 20.64 5.06 4.42
CA VAL A 226 20.52 5.06 5.88
C VAL A 226 21.17 3.79 6.40
N LEU A 227 22.23 3.96 7.18
CA LEU A 227 23.10 2.87 7.64
C LEU A 227 22.91 2.65 9.14
N ASP A 228 23.00 1.40 9.60
CA ASP A 228 23.11 1.11 11.03
C ASP A 228 24.53 1.38 11.57
N ALA A 229 24.72 1.13 12.87
CA ALA A 229 26.00 1.30 13.56
C ALA A 229 27.14 0.43 12.98
N ASP A 230 26.81 -0.69 12.34
CA ASP A 230 27.76 -1.59 11.68
C ASP A 230 28.06 -1.17 10.22
N GLY A 231 27.45 -0.06 9.75
CA GLY A 231 27.59 0.43 8.39
C GLY A 231 26.77 -0.35 7.36
N ARG A 232 25.79 -1.17 7.80
CA ARG A 232 24.92 -1.94 6.91
C ARG A 232 23.73 -1.11 6.46
N LEU A 233 23.39 -1.22 5.17
CA LEU A 233 22.24 -0.54 4.60
C LEU A 233 20.92 -1.08 5.16
N GLN A 234 20.14 -0.19 5.75
CA GLN A 234 18.81 -0.50 6.25
C GLN A 234 17.70 -0.04 5.28
N LEU A 235 17.83 1.18 4.75
CA LEU A 235 16.96 1.73 3.70
C LEU A 235 17.68 2.87 2.95
N ALA A 236 17.07 3.40 1.90
CA ALA A 236 17.55 4.61 1.23
C ALA A 236 16.49 5.72 1.23
N LEU A 237 16.95 6.97 1.36
CA LEU A 237 16.16 8.17 1.12
C LEU A 237 16.49 8.71 -0.28
N THR A 238 15.47 9.03 -1.06
CA THR A 238 15.65 9.53 -2.44
C THR A 238 14.78 10.77 -2.68
N VAL A 239 15.41 11.90 -2.99
CA VAL A 239 14.71 13.11 -3.47
C VAL A 239 14.52 12.99 -4.97
N ILE A 240 13.31 13.23 -5.48
CA ILE A 240 12.95 13.11 -6.88
C ILE A 240 12.27 14.40 -7.34
N GLY A 241 12.70 14.94 -8.47
CA GLY A 241 12.16 16.18 -9.05
C GLY A 241 12.31 16.21 -10.58
N SER A 242 11.69 17.22 -11.21
CA SER A 242 11.91 17.44 -12.64
C SER A 242 13.32 18.00 -12.85
N THR A 243 14.01 17.58 -13.90
CA THR A 243 15.41 17.98 -14.18
C THR A 243 15.57 19.50 -14.26
N GLY A 244 14.54 20.23 -14.69
CA GLY A 244 14.55 21.69 -14.73
C GLY A 244 14.41 22.39 -13.37
N SER A 245 14.00 21.69 -12.32
CA SER A 245 13.76 22.28 -10.98
C SER A 245 14.65 21.74 -9.87
N ILE A 246 15.14 20.50 -10.00
CA ILE A 246 15.96 19.86 -8.97
C ILE A 246 17.46 20.16 -9.16
N ASP A 247 18.08 20.72 -8.13
CA ASP A 247 19.54 20.81 -8.04
C ASP A 247 20.16 19.46 -7.62
N VAL A 248 20.88 18.84 -8.55
CA VAL A 248 21.57 17.56 -8.38
C VAL A 248 23.09 17.71 -8.24
N ALA A 249 23.58 18.91 -7.91
CA ALA A 249 24.96 19.13 -7.53
C ALA A 249 25.30 18.34 -6.25
N TRP A 250 26.51 17.79 -6.20
CA TRP A 250 26.95 16.94 -5.08
C TRP A 250 27.07 17.69 -3.75
N ASP A 251 27.28 19.00 -3.84
CA ASP A 251 27.46 19.99 -2.79
C ASP A 251 26.31 21.02 -2.73
N GLY A 252 25.26 20.80 -3.53
CA GLY A 252 24.07 21.65 -3.54
C GLY A 252 23.23 21.53 -2.26
N PRO A 253 22.29 22.49 -2.03
CA PRO A 253 21.43 22.51 -0.84
C PRO A 253 20.61 21.24 -0.66
N ILE A 254 20.08 20.65 -1.75
CA ILE A 254 19.30 19.41 -1.68
C ILE A 254 20.18 18.23 -1.24
N ALA A 255 21.40 18.12 -1.78
CA ALA A 255 22.34 17.08 -1.39
C ALA A 255 22.78 17.22 0.08
N ALA A 256 22.95 18.45 0.57
CA ALA A 256 23.27 18.72 1.98
C ALA A 256 22.09 18.33 2.90
N ALA A 257 20.88 18.77 2.58
CA ALA A 257 19.67 18.46 3.34
C ALA A 257 19.35 16.95 3.37
N LEU A 258 19.51 16.27 2.23
CA LEU A 258 19.29 14.83 2.12
C LEU A 258 20.30 14.03 2.96
N ARG A 259 21.60 14.38 2.91
CA ARG A 259 22.61 13.75 3.77
C ARG A 259 22.33 14.00 5.25
N ASP A 260 21.88 15.19 5.61
CA ASP A 260 21.57 15.52 6.98
C ASP A 260 20.39 14.70 7.52
N ALA A 261 19.31 14.59 6.72
CA ALA A 261 18.18 13.73 7.03
C ALA A 261 18.60 12.26 7.25
N ALA A 262 19.46 11.73 6.39
CA ALA A 262 19.97 10.36 6.54
C ALA A 262 20.87 10.16 7.77
N ARG A 263 21.70 11.16 8.12
CA ARG A 263 22.50 11.13 9.36
C ARG A 263 21.62 11.15 10.60
N GLN A 264 20.60 12.02 10.64
CA GLN A 264 19.67 12.09 11.76
C GLN A 264 18.88 10.78 11.92
N ALA A 265 18.43 10.19 10.81
CA ALA A 265 17.78 8.88 10.81
C ALA A 265 18.72 7.78 11.32
N SER A 266 19.96 7.74 10.83
CA SER A 266 20.96 6.74 11.25
C SER A 266 21.34 6.88 12.73
N ALA A 267 21.43 8.10 13.24
CA ALA A 267 21.69 8.35 14.67
C ALA A 267 20.55 7.86 15.57
N SER A 268 19.30 7.96 15.09
CA SER A 268 18.12 7.53 15.83
C SER A 268 17.95 6.01 15.90
N LEU A 269 18.64 5.24 15.05
CA LEU A 269 18.58 3.77 15.05
C LEU A 269 19.10 3.12 16.33
N GLY A 270 20.04 3.77 17.02
CA GLY A 270 20.67 3.26 18.24
C GLY A 270 20.05 3.77 19.54
N ALA A 271 19.10 4.71 19.47
CA ALA A 271 18.35 5.15 20.63
C ALA A 271 17.19 4.16 20.85
N GLU A 272 17.10 3.55 22.04
CA GLU A 272 15.95 2.71 22.37
C GLU A 272 14.65 3.51 22.19
N ASP A 273 13.76 2.98 21.36
CA ASP A 273 12.51 3.61 20.94
C ASP A 273 11.63 3.84 22.18
N ALA A 274 11.43 5.11 22.56
CA ALA A 274 10.38 5.49 23.49
C ALA A 274 9.01 5.11 22.89
N ALA A 275 8.16 4.53 23.73
CA ALA A 275 6.84 3.96 23.44
C ALA A 275 6.16 4.49 22.16
N THR A 276 5.80 3.55 21.28
CA THR A 276 4.99 3.81 20.08
C THR A 276 3.67 4.47 20.50
N PRO A 277 3.23 5.58 19.86
CA PRO A 277 1.87 6.07 20.07
C PRO A 277 0.89 4.95 19.69
N SER A 278 0.08 4.51 20.64
CA SER A 278 -0.97 3.52 20.40
C SER A 278 -2.00 4.14 19.46
N ALA A 279 -2.00 3.75 18.19
CA ALA A 279 -3.15 4.01 17.33
C ALA A 279 -4.36 3.27 17.91
N ALA A 280 -5.53 3.91 17.88
CA ALA A 280 -6.78 3.26 18.26
C ALA A 280 -6.98 1.98 17.42
N PRO A 281 -7.53 0.89 17.97
CA PRO A 281 -7.73 -0.34 17.22
C PRO A 281 -8.62 -0.08 16.00
N ARG A 282 -8.14 -0.52 14.83
CA ARG A 282 -8.76 -0.25 13.53
C ARG A 282 -9.34 -1.54 12.98
N VAL A 283 -10.66 -1.63 12.84
CA VAL A 283 -11.33 -2.89 12.48
C VAL A 283 -11.44 -2.98 10.95
N PRO A 284 -10.85 -4.00 10.30
CA PRO A 284 -11.10 -4.30 8.89
C PRO A 284 -12.61 -4.43 8.66
N PRO A 285 -13.14 -4.07 7.46
CA PRO A 285 -14.53 -4.40 7.14
C PRO A 285 -14.73 -5.90 7.39
N ALA A 286 -15.86 -6.26 8.02
CA ALA A 286 -16.18 -7.65 8.28
C ALA A 286 -15.99 -8.43 6.97
N LEU A 287 -15.08 -9.42 6.97
CA LEU A 287 -14.83 -10.32 5.83
C LEU A 287 -16.03 -11.25 5.55
N ALA A 288 -17.22 -10.81 5.90
CA ALA A 288 -18.45 -11.57 5.90
C ALA A 288 -19.48 -10.79 5.08
N ASP A 289 -19.68 -11.25 3.84
CA ASP A 289 -20.98 -11.32 3.19
C ASP A 289 -21.00 -12.36 2.04
N ASP A 290 -19.85 -12.86 1.57
CA ASP A 290 -19.77 -14.09 0.75
C ASP A 290 -19.91 -15.39 1.58
N ALA A 291 -20.42 -15.28 2.81
CA ALA A 291 -20.32 -16.28 3.88
C ALA A 291 -21.23 -17.51 3.73
N LYS A 292 -21.89 -17.72 2.58
CA LYS A 292 -22.70 -18.93 2.34
C LYS A 292 -22.32 -19.60 1.02
N ALA A 293 -21.56 -20.71 1.13
CA ALA A 293 -21.90 -22.01 0.53
C ALA A 293 -20.73 -23.00 0.37
N GLN A 294 -19.48 -22.71 0.76
CA GLN A 294 -18.37 -23.65 0.57
C GLN A 294 -17.64 -24.07 1.86
N ARG A 295 -17.47 -25.40 2.02
CA ARG A 295 -16.75 -26.07 3.11
C ARG A 295 -15.27 -25.69 3.09
N GLY A 296 -14.92 -24.61 3.78
CA GLY A 296 -13.54 -24.23 4.05
C GLY A 296 -12.90 -25.05 5.18
N ILE A 297 -11.64 -24.76 5.49
CA ILE A 297 -10.88 -25.43 6.55
C ILE A 297 -11.04 -24.64 7.85
N ASN A 298 -11.89 -25.13 8.76
CA ASN A 298 -12.27 -24.43 10.01
C ASN A 298 -11.08 -23.94 10.86
N ALA A 299 -9.96 -24.67 10.87
CA ALA A 299 -8.78 -24.27 11.62
C ALA A 299 -8.11 -22.99 11.05
N LEU A 300 -8.25 -22.73 9.75
CA LEU A 300 -7.77 -21.48 9.15
C LEU A 300 -8.62 -20.29 9.61
N ASP A 301 -9.90 -20.46 9.91
CA ASP A 301 -10.74 -19.36 10.39
C ASP A 301 -10.27 -18.80 11.74
N SER A 302 -9.90 -19.69 12.67
CA SER A 302 -9.31 -19.26 13.95
C SER A 302 -7.95 -18.59 13.74
N THR A 303 -7.18 -19.06 12.77
CA THR A 303 -5.89 -18.47 12.38
C THR A 303 -6.06 -17.06 11.81
N GLY A 304 -7.03 -16.89 10.91
CA GLY A 304 -7.39 -15.61 10.32
C GLY A 304 -7.87 -14.61 11.37
N GLY A 305 -8.68 -15.04 12.34
CA GLY A 305 -9.09 -14.20 13.46
C GLY A 305 -7.91 -13.64 14.26
N LEU A 306 -6.87 -14.45 14.51
CA LEU A 306 -5.65 -14.00 15.17
C LEU A 306 -4.86 -12.98 14.32
N LEU A 307 -4.71 -13.24 13.01
CA LEU A 307 -4.02 -12.31 12.12
C LEU A 307 -4.74 -10.97 11.99
N LEU A 308 -6.08 -11.00 11.90
CA LEU A 308 -6.91 -9.79 11.86
C LEU A 308 -6.84 -9.03 13.19
N ALA A 309 -6.86 -9.73 14.33
CA ALA A 309 -6.71 -9.12 15.64
C ALA A 309 -5.37 -8.39 15.76
N LEU A 310 -4.28 -9.00 15.29
CA LEU A 310 -2.96 -8.39 15.27
C LEU A 310 -2.92 -7.13 14.39
N VAL A 311 -3.41 -7.23 13.15
CA VAL A 311 -3.47 -6.08 12.22
C VAL A 311 -4.35 -4.97 12.76
N SER A 312 -5.47 -5.32 13.40
CA SER A 312 -6.39 -4.34 13.98
C SER A 312 -5.77 -3.59 15.16
N ALA A 313 -4.97 -4.29 15.97
CA ALA A 313 -4.26 -3.67 17.08
C ALA A 313 -3.11 -2.75 16.62
N GLY A 314 -2.54 -2.99 15.44
CA GLY A 314 -1.45 -2.17 14.88
C GLY A 314 -0.16 -2.18 15.70
N ARG A 315 -0.01 -3.13 16.64
CA ARG A 315 1.17 -3.30 17.51
C ARG A 315 1.38 -4.76 17.88
N ALA A 316 2.55 -5.08 18.42
CA ALA A 316 2.84 -6.41 18.92
C ALA A 316 1.96 -6.70 20.13
N LEU A 317 1.45 -7.93 20.18
CA LEU A 317 0.57 -8.38 21.26
C LEU A 317 1.15 -9.63 21.92
N PRO A 318 1.17 -9.72 23.26
CA PRO A 318 1.44 -10.98 23.94
C PRO A 318 0.30 -11.98 23.70
N LEU A 319 0.57 -13.28 23.90
CA LEU A 319 -0.39 -14.38 23.68
C LEU A 319 -1.79 -14.09 24.24
N ARG A 320 -1.86 -13.67 25.51
CA ARG A 320 -3.13 -13.47 26.23
C ARG A 320 -3.97 -12.36 25.61
N GLU A 321 -3.32 -11.27 25.24
CA GLU A 321 -3.99 -10.12 24.63
C GLU A 321 -4.43 -10.44 23.21
N LEU A 322 -3.55 -11.03 22.40
CA LEU A 322 -3.88 -11.44 21.03
C LEU A 322 -5.06 -12.42 20.98
N ALA A 323 -5.09 -13.40 21.88
CA ALA A 323 -6.18 -14.35 21.98
C ALA A 323 -7.50 -13.66 22.39
N ALA A 324 -7.44 -12.73 23.35
CA ALA A 324 -8.60 -11.95 23.79
C ALA A 324 -9.15 -11.05 22.66
N THR A 325 -8.29 -10.32 21.94
CA THR A 325 -8.68 -9.51 20.78
C THR A 325 -9.29 -10.35 19.66
N ALA A 326 -8.80 -11.58 19.47
CA ALA A 326 -9.36 -12.54 18.50
C ALA A 326 -10.61 -13.28 19.02
N GLY A 327 -11.09 -12.98 20.23
CA GLY A 327 -12.30 -13.59 20.80
C GLY A 327 -12.18 -15.09 21.12
N MET A 328 -10.98 -15.59 21.46
CA MET A 328 -10.78 -17.01 21.77
C MET A 328 -9.84 -17.26 22.97
N PRO A 329 -9.94 -18.43 23.65
CA PRO A 329 -9.04 -18.76 24.76
C PRO A 329 -7.57 -18.89 24.31
N ALA A 330 -6.63 -18.47 25.16
CA ALA A 330 -5.18 -18.57 24.89
C ALA A 330 -4.73 -20.00 24.57
N ALA A 331 -5.28 -21.01 25.25
CA ALA A 331 -5.00 -22.43 25.00
C ALA A 331 -5.44 -22.87 23.58
N LYS A 332 -6.49 -22.25 23.03
CA LYS A 332 -6.92 -22.48 21.64
C LYS A 332 -6.02 -21.73 20.67
N ALA A 333 -5.63 -20.49 20.98
CA ALA A 333 -4.81 -19.66 20.09
C ALA A 333 -3.37 -20.18 19.95
N PHE A 334 -2.77 -20.68 21.03
CA PHE A 334 -1.35 -21.02 21.08
C PHE A 334 -0.89 -21.99 19.98
N PRO A 335 -1.56 -23.12 19.69
CA PRO A 335 -1.15 -24.00 18.58
C PRO A 335 -1.17 -23.33 17.20
N HIS A 336 -2.09 -22.39 16.96
CA HIS A 336 -2.11 -21.63 15.70
C HIS A 336 -0.91 -20.69 15.61
N LEU A 337 -0.57 -20.01 16.71
CA LEU A 337 0.57 -19.11 16.78
C LEU A 337 1.89 -19.87 16.59
N VAL A 338 2.03 -21.07 17.16
CA VAL A 338 3.18 -21.95 16.91
C VAL A 338 3.35 -22.23 15.41
N SER A 339 2.26 -22.60 14.72
CA SER A 339 2.34 -22.84 13.27
C SER A 339 2.59 -21.56 12.47
N LEU A 340 2.02 -20.42 12.87
CA LEU A 340 2.25 -19.12 12.23
C LEU A 340 3.72 -18.65 12.38
N LEU A 341 4.35 -18.89 13.53
CA LEU A 341 5.78 -18.68 13.75
C LEU A 341 6.61 -19.60 12.86
N LYS A 342 6.27 -20.89 12.82
CA LYS A 342 7.00 -21.90 12.05
C LYS A 342 7.01 -21.60 10.55
N ILE A 343 5.90 -21.13 10.00
CA ILE A 343 5.83 -20.74 8.58
C ILE A 343 6.35 -19.32 8.32
N GLY A 344 6.66 -18.55 9.37
CA GLY A 344 7.20 -17.19 9.26
C GLY A 344 6.18 -16.10 8.94
N LEU A 345 4.87 -16.38 9.02
CA LEU A 345 3.84 -15.33 8.95
C LEU A 345 3.85 -14.45 10.21
N LEU A 346 4.20 -15.03 11.35
CA LEU A 346 4.45 -14.27 12.57
C LEU A 346 5.92 -14.39 12.98
N SER A 347 6.38 -13.40 13.74
CA SER A 347 7.61 -13.43 14.52
C SER A 347 7.27 -13.25 16.00
N ARG A 348 8.24 -13.54 16.87
CA ARG A 348 8.13 -13.31 18.31
C ARG A 348 9.35 -12.53 18.76
N ASP A 349 9.13 -11.39 19.40
CA ASP A 349 10.22 -10.57 19.92
C ASP A 349 10.77 -11.10 21.26
N ALA A 350 11.82 -10.45 21.77
CA ALA A 350 12.44 -10.80 23.05
C ALA A 350 11.49 -10.64 24.25
N ALA A 351 10.49 -9.75 24.17
CA ALA A 351 9.45 -9.59 25.18
C ALA A 351 8.36 -10.67 25.09
N GLY A 352 8.47 -11.58 24.10
CA GLY A 352 7.54 -12.66 23.89
C GLY A 352 6.23 -12.23 23.20
N CYS A 353 6.17 -11.01 22.66
CA CYS A 353 5.02 -10.52 21.91
C CYS A 353 5.09 -10.96 20.45
N PHE A 354 3.92 -11.19 19.86
CA PHE A 354 3.76 -11.61 18.47
C PHE A 354 3.67 -10.41 17.54
N ASP A 355 4.32 -10.52 16.39
CA ASP A 355 4.32 -9.52 15.33
C ASP A 355 4.30 -10.16 13.95
N ALA A 356 4.10 -9.38 12.88
CA ALA A 356 4.28 -9.87 11.52
C ALA A 356 5.71 -10.41 11.30
N GLY A 357 5.79 -11.54 10.61
CA GLY A 357 7.05 -12.23 10.33
C GLY A 357 7.61 -11.94 8.93
N PRO A 358 8.77 -12.54 8.60
CA PRO A 358 9.43 -12.33 7.31
C PRO A 358 8.61 -12.74 6.08
N LEU A 359 7.80 -13.80 6.20
CA LEU A 359 6.93 -14.23 5.10
C LEU A 359 5.82 -13.19 4.86
N SER A 360 5.28 -12.60 5.93
CA SER A 360 4.31 -11.50 5.82
C SER A 360 4.91 -10.28 5.14
N GLN A 361 6.15 -9.89 5.48
CA GLN A 361 6.86 -8.81 4.80
C GLN A 361 7.03 -9.09 3.30
N ALA A 362 7.49 -10.29 2.94
CA ALA A 362 7.68 -10.69 1.54
C ALA A 362 6.36 -10.65 0.76
N LEU A 363 5.30 -11.26 1.31
CA LEU A 363 3.98 -11.26 0.70
C LEU A 363 3.40 -9.86 0.57
N GLY A 364 3.58 -9.00 1.57
CA GLY A 364 3.05 -7.64 1.53
C GLY A 364 3.76 -6.75 0.53
N LEU A 365 5.09 -6.87 0.38
CA LEU A 365 5.82 -6.18 -0.69
C LEU A 365 5.35 -6.64 -2.08
N ILE A 366 5.13 -7.95 -2.27
CA ILE A 366 4.58 -8.49 -3.53
C ILE A 366 3.15 -7.98 -3.77
N ALA A 367 2.31 -7.95 -2.73
CA ALA A 367 0.95 -7.45 -2.83
C ALA A 367 0.94 -5.97 -3.23
N MET A 368 1.79 -5.16 -2.59
CA MET A 368 1.95 -3.72 -2.84
C MET A 368 2.34 -3.43 -4.29
N GLN A 369 3.29 -4.20 -4.84
CA GLN A 369 3.71 -4.12 -6.25
C GLN A 369 2.58 -4.42 -7.24
N ARG A 370 1.54 -5.15 -6.81
CA ARG A 370 0.48 -5.68 -7.68
C ARG A 370 -0.86 -4.98 -7.52
N VAL A 371 -0.96 -4.03 -6.59
CA VAL A 371 -2.13 -3.18 -6.41
C VAL A 371 -2.43 -2.43 -7.71
N SER A 372 -3.63 -2.64 -8.26
CA SER A 372 -4.06 -2.03 -9.52
C SER A 372 -5.45 -1.43 -9.35
N PRO A 373 -5.58 -0.09 -9.30
CA PRO A 373 -6.86 0.54 -8.96
C PRO A 373 -8.02 0.11 -9.85
N ALA A 374 -7.82 0.09 -11.17
CA ALA A 374 -8.85 -0.33 -12.12
C ALA A 374 -9.23 -1.80 -11.93
N ARG A 375 -8.24 -2.73 -11.94
CA ARG A 375 -8.52 -4.17 -11.80
C ARG A 375 -9.12 -4.54 -10.44
N ASP A 376 -8.65 -3.90 -9.37
CA ASP A 376 -9.13 -4.17 -8.03
C ASP A 376 -10.52 -3.58 -7.75
N ALA A 377 -10.90 -2.50 -8.46
CA ALA A 377 -12.22 -1.90 -8.33
C ALA A 377 -13.30 -2.56 -9.18
N GLU A 378 -12.92 -3.28 -10.25
CA GLU A 378 -13.83 -3.84 -11.26
C GLU A 378 -15.06 -4.55 -10.67
N ALA A 379 -14.85 -5.55 -9.81
CA ALA A 379 -15.94 -6.34 -9.24
C ALA A 379 -16.90 -5.51 -8.36
N GLU A 380 -16.38 -4.52 -7.64
CA GLU A 380 -17.18 -3.66 -6.77
C GLU A 380 -17.98 -2.64 -7.59
N ILE A 381 -17.40 -2.12 -8.68
CA ILE A 381 -18.09 -1.20 -9.60
C ILE A 381 -19.28 -1.91 -10.25
N VAL A 382 -19.08 -3.13 -10.77
CA VAL A 382 -20.14 -3.93 -11.37
C VAL A 382 -21.22 -4.27 -10.35
N ALA A 383 -20.85 -4.75 -9.16
CA ALA A 383 -21.81 -5.09 -8.11
C ALA A 383 -22.63 -3.87 -7.64
N LEU A 384 -22.01 -2.68 -7.53
CA LEU A 384 -22.73 -1.45 -7.21
C LEU A 384 -23.70 -1.04 -8.31
N ALA A 385 -23.30 -1.13 -9.58
CA ALA A 385 -24.15 -0.79 -10.71
C ALA A 385 -25.39 -1.70 -10.75
N GLU A 386 -25.19 -3.02 -10.59
CA GLU A 386 -26.27 -4.01 -10.52
C GLU A 386 -27.19 -3.78 -9.32
N ALA A 387 -26.64 -3.54 -8.13
CA ALA A 387 -27.42 -3.36 -6.91
C ALA A 387 -28.25 -2.06 -6.89
N THR A 388 -27.82 -1.05 -7.65
CA THR A 388 -28.45 0.29 -7.63
C THR A 388 -29.24 0.61 -8.90
N ASP A 389 -29.10 -0.19 -9.98
CA ASP A 389 -29.60 0.10 -11.32
C ASP A 389 -29.16 1.50 -11.83
N MET A 390 -27.96 1.93 -11.41
CA MET A 390 -27.36 3.23 -11.73
C MET A 390 -25.96 3.05 -12.32
N SER A 391 -25.51 4.07 -13.06
CA SER A 391 -24.17 4.03 -13.65
C SER A 391 -23.12 4.30 -12.57
N VAL A 392 -21.97 3.63 -12.64
CA VAL A 392 -20.90 3.76 -11.64
C VAL A 392 -19.58 4.11 -12.32
N ALA A 393 -18.93 5.16 -11.85
CA ALA A 393 -17.63 5.61 -12.33
C ALA A 393 -16.57 5.46 -11.23
N ALA A 394 -15.35 5.14 -11.64
CA ALA A 394 -14.16 5.27 -10.81
C ALA A 394 -13.18 6.26 -11.45
N ALA A 395 -12.66 7.17 -10.64
CA ALA A 395 -11.68 8.16 -11.05
C ALA A 395 -10.41 8.07 -10.18
N THR A 396 -9.26 8.39 -10.78
CA THR A 396 -7.98 8.60 -10.11
C THR A 396 -7.57 10.07 -10.26
N LEU A 397 -6.74 10.59 -9.38
CA LEU A 397 -6.09 11.87 -9.60
C LEU A 397 -5.01 11.72 -10.69
N GLY A 398 -5.21 12.36 -11.84
CA GLY A 398 -4.24 12.45 -12.93
C GLY A 398 -3.53 13.81 -12.97
N PRO A 399 -2.63 14.03 -13.95
CA PRO A 399 -1.88 15.29 -14.08
C PRO A 399 -2.73 16.52 -14.36
N LEU A 400 -3.90 16.28 -14.96
CA LEU A 400 -4.88 17.31 -15.25
C LEU A 400 -6.02 17.33 -14.20
N GLY A 401 -5.81 16.72 -13.04
CA GLY A 401 -6.86 16.58 -12.02
C GLY A 401 -7.60 15.24 -12.14
N PRO A 402 -8.78 15.12 -11.50
CA PRO A 402 -9.49 13.85 -11.41
C PRO A 402 -9.87 13.31 -12.79
N THR A 403 -9.44 12.11 -13.13
CA THR A 403 -9.67 11.47 -14.44
C THR A 403 -10.42 10.16 -14.25
N VAL A 404 -11.50 9.98 -15.00
CA VAL A 404 -12.26 8.72 -15.02
C VAL A 404 -11.42 7.62 -15.64
N ILE A 405 -11.23 6.50 -14.93
CA ILE A 405 -10.46 5.35 -15.39
C ILE A 405 -11.32 4.12 -15.66
N ARG A 406 -12.55 4.09 -15.14
CA ARG A 406 -13.54 3.04 -15.37
C ARG A 406 -14.94 3.64 -15.28
N PHE A 407 -15.83 3.22 -16.17
CA PHE A 407 -17.22 3.61 -16.20
C PHE A 407 -18.08 2.39 -16.55
N GLU A 408 -18.98 2.02 -15.66
CA GLU A 408 -19.99 0.97 -15.86
C GLU A 408 -21.33 1.65 -16.08
N GLU A 409 -21.92 1.40 -17.24
CA GLU A 409 -23.16 2.03 -17.67
C GLU A 409 -24.37 1.21 -17.20
N SER A 410 -25.36 1.87 -16.61
CA SER A 410 -26.61 1.22 -16.20
C SER A 410 -27.38 0.68 -17.41
N ALA A 411 -28.19 -0.35 -17.20
CA ALA A 411 -29.09 -0.89 -18.23
C ALA A 411 -30.12 0.15 -18.76
N ARG A 412 -30.36 1.24 -18.02
CA ARG A 412 -31.16 2.40 -18.43
C ARG A 412 -30.29 3.65 -18.49
N PRO A 413 -29.40 3.75 -19.49
CA PRO A 413 -28.40 4.81 -19.55
C PRO A 413 -29.07 6.17 -19.62
N GLN A 414 -28.61 7.07 -18.77
CA GLN A 414 -28.89 8.50 -18.92
C GLN A 414 -27.92 9.04 -19.96
N HIS A 415 -28.36 9.96 -20.81
CA HIS A 415 -27.49 10.59 -21.81
C HIS A 415 -26.45 11.52 -21.14
N VAL A 416 -25.44 10.92 -20.51
CA VAL A 416 -24.27 11.59 -19.94
C VAL A 416 -23.09 11.18 -20.79
N SER A 417 -22.44 12.14 -21.45
CA SER A 417 -21.23 11.88 -22.25
C SER A 417 -19.99 11.71 -21.35
N LEU A 418 -20.05 10.78 -20.39
CA LEU A 418 -18.91 10.42 -19.54
C LEU A 418 -18.15 9.26 -20.19
N GLN A 419 -16.86 9.46 -20.45
CA GLN A 419 -16.00 8.42 -21.02
C GLN A 419 -14.77 8.20 -20.15
N VAL A 420 -14.15 7.02 -20.24
CA VAL A 420 -12.81 6.79 -19.69
C VAL A 420 -11.84 7.82 -20.31
N GLY A 421 -11.03 8.46 -19.45
CA GLY A 421 -10.16 9.58 -19.82
C GLY A 421 -10.78 10.96 -19.58
N THR A 422 -12.08 11.06 -19.26
CA THR A 422 -12.71 12.36 -18.95
C THR A 422 -12.11 12.97 -17.69
N VAL A 423 -11.70 14.23 -17.76
CA VAL A 423 -11.20 15.02 -16.62
C VAL A 423 -12.37 15.76 -15.96
N MET A 424 -12.53 15.58 -14.66
CA MET A 424 -13.61 16.14 -13.86
C MET A 424 -13.17 17.43 -13.15
N SER A 425 -14.08 18.39 -13.02
CA SER A 425 -13.86 19.62 -12.27
C SER A 425 -13.71 19.35 -10.77
N LEU A 426 -12.70 19.96 -10.14
CA LEU A 426 -12.47 19.88 -8.69
C LEU A 426 -13.55 20.60 -7.89
N VAL A 427 -14.19 21.61 -8.48
CA VAL A 427 -15.20 22.43 -7.80
C VAL A 427 -16.63 22.00 -8.13
N ASN A 428 -16.89 21.67 -9.40
CA ASN A 428 -18.26 21.46 -9.88
C ASN A 428 -18.76 20.02 -9.79
N THR A 429 -17.89 19.03 -9.57
CA THR A 429 -18.28 17.62 -9.54
C THR A 429 -18.07 17.00 -8.17
N ALA A 430 -18.92 16.05 -7.80
CA ALA A 430 -18.74 15.30 -6.55
C ALA A 430 -17.43 14.52 -6.53
N ILE A 431 -17.05 13.93 -7.67
CA ILE A 431 -15.75 13.26 -7.84
C ILE A 431 -14.60 14.20 -7.48
N GLY A 432 -14.58 15.39 -8.07
CA GLY A 432 -13.51 16.34 -7.88
C GLY A 432 -13.46 16.95 -6.49
N ARG A 433 -14.61 17.25 -5.89
CA ARG A 433 -14.66 17.73 -4.50
C ARG A 433 -14.22 16.68 -3.49
N SER A 434 -14.53 15.40 -3.74
CA SER A 434 -14.01 14.30 -2.91
C SER A 434 -12.50 14.21 -2.97
N PHE A 435 -11.88 14.38 -4.13
CA PHE A 435 -10.41 14.49 -4.23
C PHE A 435 -9.87 15.73 -3.53
N ALA A 436 -10.46 16.91 -3.78
CA ALA A 436 -10.04 18.18 -3.19
C ALA A 436 -10.10 18.15 -1.65
N ALA A 437 -11.07 17.44 -1.07
CA ALA A 437 -11.24 17.35 0.37
C ALA A 437 -10.06 16.65 1.08
N GLY A 438 -9.33 15.77 0.38
CA GLY A 438 -8.17 15.04 0.89
C GLY A 438 -6.81 15.57 0.43
N MET A 439 -6.76 16.72 -0.24
CA MET A 439 -5.52 17.37 -0.67
C MET A 439 -5.02 18.37 0.39
N THR A 440 -3.71 18.63 0.38
CA THR A 440 -3.12 19.78 1.06
C THR A 440 -3.44 21.07 0.29
N ASP A 441 -3.45 22.21 0.99
CA ASP A 441 -3.86 23.50 0.42
C ASP A 441 -2.98 23.94 -0.78
N ASP A 442 -1.68 23.64 -0.74
CA ASP A 442 -0.71 23.94 -1.80
C ASP A 442 -0.96 23.11 -3.07
N VAL A 443 -1.19 21.80 -2.93
CA VAL A 443 -1.52 20.90 -4.04
C VAL A 443 -2.85 21.30 -4.66
N LEU A 444 -3.85 21.58 -3.82
CA LEU A 444 -5.16 22.03 -4.27
C LEU A 444 -5.08 23.36 -5.01
N ALA A 445 -4.36 24.36 -4.47
CA ALA A 445 -4.17 25.65 -5.11
C ALA A 445 -3.51 25.54 -6.49
N GLY A 446 -2.47 24.71 -6.62
CA GLY A 446 -1.81 24.45 -7.90
C GLY A 446 -2.75 23.82 -8.93
N LEU A 447 -3.55 22.84 -8.52
CA LEU A 447 -4.52 22.21 -9.40
C LEU A 447 -5.67 23.16 -9.79
N LEU A 448 -6.16 24.00 -8.88
CA LEU A 448 -7.21 24.97 -9.16
C LEU A 448 -6.74 26.05 -10.16
N ALA A 449 -5.48 26.49 -10.07
CA ALA A 449 -4.92 27.48 -10.99
C ALA A 449 -4.94 27.01 -12.46
N GLY A 450 -4.79 25.70 -12.69
CA GLY A 450 -4.87 25.10 -14.02
C GLY A 450 -6.29 24.77 -14.49
N GLU A 451 -7.30 24.84 -13.62
CA GLU A 451 -8.64 24.30 -13.91
C GLU A 451 -9.37 24.95 -15.08
N PRO A 452 -9.37 26.29 -15.25
CA PRO A 452 -10.02 26.94 -16.41
C PRO A 452 -9.44 26.47 -17.74
N VAL A 453 -8.13 26.25 -17.82
CA VAL A 453 -7.46 25.75 -19.04
C VAL A 453 -7.90 24.32 -19.33
N ARG A 454 -7.98 23.46 -18.30
CA ARG A 454 -8.36 22.04 -18.42
C ARG A 454 -9.81 21.86 -18.85
N LEU A 455 -10.69 22.75 -18.41
CA LEU A 455 -12.12 22.72 -18.72
C LEU A 455 -12.49 23.58 -19.94
N ALA A 456 -11.53 23.86 -20.83
CA ALA A 456 -11.71 24.63 -22.05
C ALA A 456 -12.39 25.99 -21.84
N GLY A 457 -11.99 26.71 -20.78
CA GLY A 457 -12.50 28.03 -20.43
C GLY A 457 -13.89 28.04 -19.78
N ARG A 458 -14.46 26.87 -19.43
CA ARG A 458 -15.72 26.81 -18.66
C ARG A 458 -15.51 27.52 -17.32
N ALA A 459 -16.50 28.34 -16.94
CA ALA A 459 -16.49 29.04 -15.66
C ALA A 459 -16.36 28.03 -14.51
N THR A 460 -15.29 28.17 -13.73
CA THR A 460 -15.11 27.43 -12.48
C THR A 460 -15.72 28.26 -11.36
N ALA A 461 -16.53 27.63 -10.51
CA ALA A 461 -16.93 28.29 -9.28
C ALA A 461 -15.66 28.64 -8.47
N ALA A 462 -15.65 29.82 -7.84
CA ALA A 462 -14.50 30.26 -7.06
C ALA A 462 -14.28 29.33 -5.86
N ALA A 463 -13.03 29.07 -5.51
CA ALA A 463 -12.65 28.38 -4.28
C ALA A 463 -12.85 29.31 -3.06
N ASP A 464 -14.12 29.66 -2.81
CA ASP A 464 -14.57 30.55 -1.77
C ASP A 464 -14.76 29.83 -0.42
N ASP A 465 -15.24 30.57 0.59
CA ASP A 465 -15.50 30.01 1.91
C ASP A 465 -16.57 28.90 1.89
N ALA A 466 -17.52 28.95 0.96
CA ALA A 466 -18.52 27.91 0.80
C ALA A 466 -17.90 26.61 0.27
N PHE A 467 -16.97 26.70 -0.68
CA PHE A 467 -16.18 25.57 -1.14
C PHE A 467 -15.37 24.96 0.00
N ARG A 468 -14.66 25.77 0.79
CA ARG A 468 -13.88 25.28 1.95
C ARG A 468 -14.75 24.60 3.01
N ALA A 469 -15.90 25.19 3.32
CA ALA A 469 -16.88 24.60 4.23
C ALA A 469 -17.40 23.26 3.70
N ARG A 470 -17.64 23.16 2.39
CA ARG A 470 -18.04 21.91 1.75
C ARG A 470 -16.94 20.85 1.83
N LEU A 471 -15.67 21.20 1.61
CA LEU A 471 -14.57 20.24 1.78
C LEU A 471 -14.46 19.73 3.23
N ALA A 472 -14.71 20.59 4.22
CA ALA A 472 -14.76 20.19 5.62
C ALA A 472 -15.92 19.22 5.90
N GLN A 473 -17.10 19.47 5.31
CA GLN A 473 -18.24 18.56 5.38
C GLN A 473 -17.92 17.19 4.75
N ILE A 474 -17.29 17.17 3.58
CA ILE A 474 -16.90 15.93 2.90
C ILE A 474 -15.90 15.13 3.74
N ARG A 475 -14.95 15.81 4.42
CA ARG A 475 -14.04 15.14 5.37
C ARG A 475 -14.77 14.51 6.55
N ALA A 476 -15.83 15.15 7.05
CA ALA A 476 -16.60 14.65 8.18
C ALA A 476 -17.57 13.51 7.79
N GLU A 477 -18.21 13.62 6.63
CA GLU A 477 -19.25 12.66 6.17
C GLU A 477 -18.67 11.53 5.31
N GLY A 478 -17.50 11.72 4.70
CA GLY A 478 -16.86 10.76 3.81
C GLY A 478 -17.57 10.59 2.46
N VAL A 479 -18.52 11.45 2.12
CA VAL A 479 -19.31 11.39 0.89
C VAL A 479 -19.66 12.80 0.41
N ASP A 480 -19.80 12.96 -0.90
CA ASP A 480 -20.28 14.21 -1.51
C ASP A 480 -21.42 13.94 -2.51
N PHE A 481 -22.29 14.92 -2.66
CA PHE A 481 -23.38 14.91 -3.62
C PHE A 481 -23.30 16.10 -4.58
N ALA A 482 -23.68 15.88 -5.83
CA ALA A 482 -23.89 16.93 -6.85
C ALA A 482 -25.26 16.70 -7.53
N PHE A 483 -26.02 17.77 -7.75
CA PHE A 483 -27.34 17.75 -8.37
C PHE A 483 -27.44 18.81 -9.45
N ASP A 484 -27.94 18.43 -10.62
CA ASP A 484 -28.28 19.32 -11.75
C ASP A 484 -27.13 20.19 -12.30
N ALA A 485 -25.91 19.98 -11.79
CA ALA A 485 -24.69 20.65 -12.20
C ALA A 485 -23.51 19.66 -12.13
N PRO A 486 -22.62 19.65 -13.15
CA PRO A 486 -22.62 20.52 -14.33
C PRO A 486 -23.64 20.11 -15.41
N VAL A 487 -24.35 18.98 -15.24
CA VAL A 487 -25.33 18.47 -16.20
C VAL A 487 -26.73 18.54 -15.58
N PRO A 488 -27.66 19.32 -16.15
CA PRO A 488 -29.04 19.38 -15.66
C PRO A 488 -29.74 18.01 -15.72
N GLY A 489 -30.51 17.68 -14.68
CA GLY A 489 -31.24 16.42 -14.58
C GLY A 489 -30.40 15.23 -14.11
N ILE A 490 -29.11 15.42 -13.85
CA ILE A 490 -28.19 14.39 -13.36
C ILE A 490 -27.82 14.65 -11.90
N ALA A 491 -27.89 13.58 -11.09
CA ALA A 491 -27.38 13.55 -9.75
C ALA A 491 -26.22 12.57 -9.62
N THR A 492 -25.30 12.87 -8.71
CA THR A 492 -24.14 12.05 -8.42
C THR A 492 -23.88 12.02 -6.93
N VAL A 493 -23.56 10.83 -6.41
CA VAL A 493 -22.97 10.65 -5.08
C VAL A 493 -21.57 10.05 -5.23
N ALA A 494 -20.58 10.59 -4.54
CA ALA A 494 -19.19 10.17 -4.66
C ALA A 494 -18.51 10.00 -3.31
N ALA A 495 -17.68 8.98 -3.15
CA ALA A 495 -16.94 8.70 -1.93
C ALA A 495 -15.50 8.30 -2.23
N PRO A 496 -14.53 8.71 -1.40
CA PRO A 496 -13.13 8.38 -1.57
C PRO A 496 -12.85 6.93 -1.17
N VAL A 497 -11.84 6.37 -1.84
CA VAL A 497 -11.20 5.10 -1.52
C VAL A 497 -9.77 5.41 -1.14
N PHE A 498 -9.33 4.97 0.03
CA PHE A 498 -8.01 5.27 0.56
C PHE A 498 -7.03 4.13 0.32
N ASP A 499 -5.76 4.47 0.08
CA ASP A 499 -4.67 3.50 0.16
C ASP A 499 -4.14 3.37 1.60
N HIS A 500 -3.11 2.56 1.76
CA HIS A 500 -2.49 2.30 3.06
C HIS A 500 -1.85 3.49 3.75
N THR A 501 -1.55 4.56 3.03
CA THR A 501 -1.01 5.80 3.59
C THR A 501 -2.10 6.72 4.11
N GLY A 502 -3.37 6.46 3.78
CA GLY A 502 -4.49 7.36 4.03
C GLY A 502 -4.73 8.36 2.91
N SER A 503 -4.00 8.26 1.80
CA SER A 503 -4.22 9.10 0.62
C SER A 503 -5.37 8.56 -0.22
N ILE A 504 -6.10 9.46 -0.90
CA ILE A 504 -7.19 9.05 -1.80
C ILE A 504 -6.61 8.39 -3.04
N ARG A 505 -6.83 7.08 -3.17
CA ARG A 505 -6.39 6.25 -4.30
C ARG A 505 -7.38 6.29 -5.46
N LEU A 506 -8.67 6.28 -5.15
CA LEU A 506 -9.77 6.40 -6.12
C LEU A 506 -10.90 7.21 -5.51
N VAL A 507 -11.76 7.74 -6.37
CA VAL A 507 -13.12 8.15 -5.98
C VAL A 507 -14.10 7.31 -6.79
N ILE A 508 -15.04 6.68 -6.10
CA ILE A 508 -16.16 5.95 -6.72
C ILE A 508 -17.38 6.86 -6.71
N ALA A 509 -18.08 6.94 -7.83
CA ALA A 509 -19.28 7.74 -7.96
C ALA A 509 -20.43 6.95 -8.58
N ILE A 510 -21.64 7.11 -8.03
CA ILE A 510 -22.88 6.57 -8.59
C ILE A 510 -23.65 7.72 -9.23
N ILE A 511 -24.12 7.52 -10.45
CA ILE A 511 -24.68 8.54 -11.33
C ILE A 511 -26.07 8.10 -11.80
N GLY A 512 -27.06 8.99 -11.65
CA GLY A 512 -28.45 8.72 -12.05
C GLY A 512 -29.25 10.00 -12.28
N ALA A 513 -30.57 9.88 -12.47
CA ALA A 513 -31.46 11.04 -12.60
C ALA A 513 -31.56 11.79 -11.28
N SER A 514 -31.56 13.12 -11.33
CA SER A 514 -31.83 13.97 -10.16
C SER A 514 -33.20 13.69 -9.54
N ARG A 515 -34.20 13.40 -10.37
CA ARG A 515 -35.56 13.15 -9.89
C ARG A 515 -35.63 11.84 -9.12
N GLY A 516 -35.88 11.94 -7.82
CA GLY A 516 -36.00 10.77 -6.94
C GLY A 516 -34.66 10.17 -6.52
N PHE A 517 -33.54 10.87 -6.75
CA PHE A 517 -32.22 10.42 -6.31
C PHE A 517 -32.14 10.42 -4.76
N PRO A 518 -31.86 9.27 -4.12
CA PRO A 518 -31.65 9.23 -2.68
C PRO A 518 -30.48 10.12 -2.28
N HIS A 519 -30.69 10.99 -1.29
CA HIS A 519 -29.70 11.98 -0.86
C HIS A 519 -29.53 11.99 0.65
N GLY A 520 -28.39 12.52 1.09
CA GLY A 520 -27.96 12.52 2.48
C GLY A 520 -27.11 11.29 2.84
N PRO A 521 -26.22 11.43 3.84
CA PRO A 521 -25.27 10.38 4.23
C PRO A 521 -25.95 9.09 4.72
N ASP A 522 -27.16 9.20 5.26
CA ASP A 522 -27.94 8.06 5.78
C ASP A 522 -28.77 7.33 4.70
N SER A 523 -28.76 7.83 3.45
CA SER A 523 -29.49 7.17 2.36
C SER A 523 -28.91 5.78 2.06
N GLY A 524 -29.77 4.83 1.68
CA GLY A 524 -29.32 3.48 1.30
C GLY A 524 -28.27 3.48 0.19
N LEU A 525 -28.36 4.45 -0.73
CA LEU A 525 -27.38 4.66 -1.80
C LEU A 525 -26.01 5.07 -1.25
N ALA A 526 -25.97 6.06 -0.35
CA ALA A 526 -24.74 6.49 0.29
C ALA A 526 -24.12 5.38 1.15
N GLN A 527 -24.94 4.63 1.90
CA GLN A 527 -24.46 3.52 2.73
C GLN A 527 -23.89 2.37 1.87
N ALA A 528 -24.52 2.05 0.74
CA ALA A 528 -23.99 1.07 -0.21
C ALA A 528 -22.64 1.53 -0.81
N LEU A 529 -22.55 2.79 -1.22
CA LEU A 529 -21.31 3.38 -1.74
C LEU A 529 -20.21 3.36 -0.67
N LEU A 530 -20.48 3.83 0.55
CA LEU A 530 -19.54 3.85 1.67
C LEU A 530 -19.11 2.44 2.09
N ALA A 531 -19.98 1.43 1.99
CA ALA A 531 -19.60 0.04 2.23
C ALA A 531 -18.62 -0.46 1.15
N ALA A 532 -18.91 -0.19 -0.12
CA ALA A 532 -18.03 -0.56 -1.23
C ALA A 532 -16.67 0.17 -1.17
N THR A 533 -16.64 1.47 -0.89
CA THR A 533 -15.38 2.20 -0.75
C THR A 533 -14.57 1.73 0.44
N ARG A 534 -15.20 1.33 1.55
CA ARG A 534 -14.51 0.68 2.69
C ARG A 534 -13.88 -0.66 2.30
N ARG A 535 -14.59 -1.52 1.54
CA ARG A 535 -14.03 -2.77 1.02
C ARG A 535 -12.87 -2.54 0.06
N LEU A 536 -13.00 -1.58 -0.85
CA LEU A 536 -11.91 -1.20 -1.77
C LEU A 536 -10.72 -0.62 -1.02
N SER A 537 -10.97 0.23 -0.02
CA SER A 537 -9.90 0.80 0.79
C SER A 537 -9.17 -0.32 1.51
N TRP A 538 -9.87 -1.29 2.10
CA TRP A 538 -9.26 -2.52 2.64
C TRP A 538 -8.41 -3.27 1.62
N ARG A 539 -8.88 -3.41 0.37
CA ARG A 539 -8.11 -4.05 -0.70
C ARG A 539 -6.81 -3.31 -1.05
N PHE A 540 -6.82 -1.98 -0.95
CA PHE A 540 -5.61 -1.15 -1.06
C PHE A 540 -4.82 -1.04 0.25
N GLY A 541 -5.19 -1.89 1.21
CA GLY A 541 -4.61 -1.94 2.52
C GLY A 541 -4.90 -0.65 3.26
N TRP A 542 -6.14 -0.21 3.42
CA TRP A 542 -6.56 0.80 4.39
C TRP A 542 -7.41 0.11 5.47
N ILE A 543 -7.23 0.42 6.76
CA ILE A 543 -7.99 -0.23 7.85
C ILE A 543 -8.87 0.75 8.64
N GLY A 544 -8.97 2.00 8.20
CA GLY A 544 -9.80 3.03 8.83
C GLY A 544 -9.13 3.76 9.98
N GLY A 545 -9.25 5.08 9.97
CA GLY A 545 -9.59 5.93 11.11
C GLY A 545 -10.79 6.76 10.63
N GLN A 546 -11.71 7.14 11.53
CA GLN A 546 -12.77 8.10 11.16
C GLN A 546 -12.17 9.45 10.78
#